data_AF-A0A8T4GJ05-F1
#
_entry.id   AF-A0A8T4GJ05-F1
#
_cell.length_a   1.000
_cell.length_b   1.000
_cell.length_c   1.000
_cell.angle_alpha   90.00
_cell.angle_beta   90.00
_cell.angle_gamma   90.00
#
_symmetry.space_group_name_H-M   'P 1'
#
loop_
_entity.id
_entity.type
_entity.pdbx_description
1 polymer ?
#
loop_
_entity_poly.entity_id
_entity_poly.type
_entity_poly.pdbx_seq_one_letter_code
_entity_poly.pdbx_strand_id
1 'polypeptide(L)'
;MKALPKSQILRFTEKAIHLARRAVSRYSSKFSKHCYTLPQHAVLICLKVRKNMTDRGLLDELIEMPRIRRTLGLSELPAPSTLCKAFNRLDMAV
;
A
#
# COMPACT_ATOMS: atom_id res chain seq x y z
N MET A 1 -12.17 -12.35 23.61
CA MET A 1 -12.07 -10.89 23.32
C MET A 1 -12.99 -10.55 22.16
N LYS A 2 -13.82 -9.50 22.27
CA LYS A 2 -14.67 -9.04 21.14
C LYS A 2 -13.77 -8.40 20.06
N ALA A 3 -14.03 -8.71 18.79
CA ALA A 3 -13.28 -8.13 17.68
C ALA A 3 -13.54 -6.61 17.59
N LEU A 4 -12.48 -5.82 17.40
CA LEU A 4 -12.60 -4.37 17.19
C LEU A 4 -13.39 -4.09 15.90
N PRO A 5 -14.30 -3.10 15.91
CA PRO A 5 -15.01 -2.71 14.70
C PRO A 5 -14.04 -2.28 13.59
N LYS A 6 -14.48 -2.37 12.34
CA LYS A 6 -13.68 -1.91 11.20
C LYS A 6 -13.66 -0.39 11.16
N SER A 7 -12.46 0.19 11.25
CA SER A 7 -12.28 1.63 11.03
C SER A 7 -12.53 2.00 9.57
N GLN A 8 -12.81 3.28 9.31
CA GLN A 8 -13.00 3.79 7.95
C GLN A 8 -11.75 3.54 7.08
N ILE A 9 -10.56 3.72 7.65
CA ILE A 9 -9.29 3.43 6.97
C ILE A 9 -9.17 1.94 6.62
N LEU A 10 -9.56 1.03 7.50
CA LEU A 10 -9.52 -0.40 7.19
C LEU A 10 -10.48 -0.76 6.05
N ARG A 11 -11.71 -0.23 6.08
CA ARG A 11 -12.70 -0.43 5.00
C ARG A 11 -12.20 0.15 3.66
N PHE A 12 -11.53 1.30 3.72
CA PHE A 12 -10.89 1.89 2.55
C PHE A 12 -9.79 0.99 2.00
N THR A 13 -8.85 0.55 2.85
CA THR A 13 -7.74 -0.33 2.44
C THR A 13 -8.24 -1.64 1.84
N GLU A 14 -9.26 -2.27 2.43
CA GLU A 14 -9.86 -3.50 1.90
C GLU A 14 -10.43 -3.30 0.49
N LYS A 15 -11.17 -2.21 0.26
CA LYS A 15 -11.71 -1.89 -1.06
C LYS A 15 -10.62 -1.52 -2.06
N ALA A 16 -9.66 -0.69 -1.64
CA ALA A 16 -8.57 -0.23 -2.50
C ALA A 16 -7.70 -1.40 -2.96
N ILE A 17 -7.33 -2.33 -2.06
CA ILE A 17 -6.51 -3.49 -2.45
C ILE A 17 -7.29 -4.46 -3.35
N HIS A 18 -8.59 -4.60 -3.13
CA HIS A 18 -9.46 -5.40 -4.00
C HIS A 18 -9.50 -4.82 -5.43
N LEU A 19 -9.70 -3.50 -5.56
CA LEU A 19 -9.73 -2.82 -6.85
C LEU A 19 -8.34 -2.84 -7.53
N ALA A 20 -7.28 -2.53 -6.78
CA ALA A 20 -5.93 -2.49 -7.32
C ALA A 20 -5.48 -3.86 -7.88
N ARG A 21 -5.83 -4.97 -7.21
CA ARG A 21 -5.56 -6.33 -7.71
C ARG A 21 -6.21 -6.64 -9.05
N ARG A 22 -7.31 -5.95 -9.39
CA ARG A 22 -8.03 -6.11 -10.67
C ARG A 22 -7.55 -5.12 -11.73
N ALA A 23 -7.08 -3.95 -11.32
CA ALA A 23 -6.73 -2.85 -12.21
C ALA A 23 -5.26 -2.85 -12.64
N VAL A 24 -4.33 -3.35 -11.81
CA VAL A 24 -2.90 -3.36 -12.14
C VAL A 24 -2.32 -4.77 -12.10
N SER A 25 -1.31 -5.02 -12.94
CA SER A 25 -0.57 -6.28 -12.94
C SER A 25 0.07 -6.55 -11.57
N ARG A 26 0.31 -7.81 -11.23
CA ARG A 26 0.85 -8.15 -9.91
C ARG A 26 2.25 -7.58 -9.67
N TYR A 27 3.09 -7.57 -10.72
CA TYR A 27 4.47 -7.09 -10.69
C TYR A 27 4.77 -6.30 -11.97
N SER A 28 5.73 -5.37 -11.90
CA SER A 28 6.12 -4.54 -13.05
C SER A 28 6.86 -5.30 -14.16
N SER A 29 7.52 -6.42 -13.82
CA SER A 29 8.21 -7.27 -14.79
C SER A 29 8.51 -8.65 -14.21
N LYS A 30 8.92 -9.58 -15.08
CA LYS A 30 9.43 -10.91 -14.70
C LYS A 30 10.71 -10.88 -13.84
N PHE A 31 11.43 -9.76 -13.84
CA PHE A 31 12.66 -9.57 -13.07
C PHE A 31 12.41 -8.89 -11.70
N SER A 32 11.14 -8.75 -11.31
CA SER A 32 10.80 -8.20 -10.01
C SER A 32 11.35 -9.09 -8.89
N LYS A 33 11.91 -8.46 -7.84
CA LYS A 33 12.36 -9.16 -6.62
C LYS A 33 11.21 -9.76 -5.81
N HIS A 34 9.96 -9.50 -6.20
CA HIS A 34 8.73 -9.97 -5.56
C HIS A 34 8.56 -9.56 -4.07
N CYS A 35 9.34 -8.59 -3.58
CA CYS A 35 9.18 -8.03 -2.23
C CYS A 35 7.83 -7.32 -2.06
N TYR A 36 7.39 -6.62 -3.10
CA TYR A 36 6.14 -5.85 -3.12
C TYR A 36 5.43 -6.04 -4.46
N THR A 37 4.11 -6.04 -4.41
CA THR A 37 3.23 -6.09 -5.59
C THR A 37 2.82 -4.67 -6.00
N LEU A 38 2.50 -4.46 -7.28
CA LEU A 38 1.98 -3.15 -7.72
C LEU A 38 0.66 -2.79 -7.03
N PRO A 39 -0.29 -3.72 -6.79
CA PRO A 39 -1.47 -3.42 -5.98
C PRO A 39 -1.13 -2.89 -4.58
N GLN A 40 -0.11 -3.44 -3.92
CA GLN A 40 0.32 -2.94 -2.60
C GLN A 40 0.84 -1.50 -2.70
N HIS A 41 1.71 -1.22 -3.69
CA HIS A 41 2.21 0.14 -3.90
C HIS A 41 1.10 1.13 -4.23
N ALA A 42 0.17 0.76 -5.11
CA ALA A 42 -0.97 1.60 -5.45
C ALA A 42 -1.78 1.99 -4.21
N VAL A 43 -2.09 1.02 -3.33
CA VAL A 43 -2.86 1.33 -2.11
C VAL A 43 -2.05 2.15 -1.11
N LEU A 44 -0.75 1.92 -0.96
CA LEU A 44 0.11 2.75 -0.13
C LEU A 44 0.10 4.22 -0.59
N ILE A 45 0.14 4.45 -1.91
CA ILE A 45 0.02 5.78 -2.50
C ILE A 45 -1.36 6.38 -2.23
N CYS A 46 -2.45 5.60 -2.40
CA CYS A 46 -3.79 6.07 -2.05
C CYS A 46 -3.90 6.47 -0.57
N LEU A 47 -3.29 5.71 0.34
CA LEU A 47 -3.26 6.03 1.77
C LEU A 47 -2.46 7.30 2.04
N LYS A 48 -1.32 7.49 1.35
CA LYS A 48 -0.53 8.72 1.42
C LYS A 48 -1.35 9.94 1.03
N VAL A 49 -1.99 9.87 -0.14
CA VAL A 49 -2.82 10.96 -0.68
C VAL A 49 -4.01 11.25 0.23
N ARG A 50 -4.71 10.20 0.68
CA ARG A 50 -5.87 10.34 1.59
C ARG A 50 -5.53 11.02 2.90
N LYS A 51 -4.32 10.79 3.44
CA LYS A 51 -3.86 11.38 4.71
C LYS A 51 -3.06 12.67 4.54
N ASN A 52 -2.78 13.08 3.31
CA ASN A 52 -1.92 14.21 3.00
C ASN A 52 -0.56 14.13 3.71
N MET A 53 0.10 12.96 3.63
CA MET A 53 1.36 12.67 4.33
C MET A 53 2.54 12.55 3.36
N THR A 54 3.75 12.65 3.91
CA THR A 54 4.98 12.27 3.20
C THR A 54 5.15 10.75 3.19
N ASP A 55 6.04 10.22 2.33
CA ASP A 55 6.33 8.77 2.30
C ASP A 55 6.85 8.28 3.66
N ARG A 56 7.66 9.09 4.36
CA ARG A 56 8.16 8.77 5.71
C ARG A 56 7.02 8.76 6.73
N GLY A 57 6.22 9.81 6.77
CA GLY A 57 5.11 9.92 7.72
C GLY A 57 4.08 8.79 7.58
N LEU A 58 3.78 8.38 6.34
CA LEU A 58 2.91 7.22 6.12
C LEU A 58 3.53 5.93 6.68
N LEU A 59 4.83 5.71 6.47
CA LEU A 59 5.50 4.50 6.94
C LEU A 59 5.60 4.44 8.45
N ASP A 60 5.91 5.56 9.11
CA ASP A 60 5.93 5.66 10.57
C ASP A 60 4.56 5.34 11.15
N GLU A 61 3.49 5.86 10.56
CA GLU A 61 2.13 5.55 11.03
C GLU A 61 1.73 4.10 10.75
N LEU A 62 2.21 3.49 9.65
CA LEU A 62 1.95 2.09 9.35
C LEU A 62 2.59 1.12 10.36
N ILE A 63 3.67 1.51 11.04
CA ILE A 63 4.23 0.76 12.17
C ILE A 63 3.14 0.54 13.22
N GLU A 64 2.39 1.57 13.55
CA GLU A 64 1.30 1.54 14.53
C GLU A 64 -0.02 0.96 13.99
N MET A 65 -0.09 0.56 12.71
CA MET A 65 -1.31 0.07 12.05
C MET A 65 -1.22 -1.38 11.58
N PRO A 66 -1.08 -2.38 12.49
CA PRO A 66 -0.91 -3.79 12.11
C PRO A 66 -2.10 -4.36 11.32
N ARG A 67 -3.33 -3.88 11.57
CA ARG A 67 -4.52 -4.30 10.80
C ARG A 67 -4.41 -3.89 9.33
N ILE A 68 -3.89 -2.69 9.05
CA ILE A 68 -3.72 -2.18 7.68
C ILE A 68 -2.60 -2.94 6.97
N ARG A 69 -1.44 -3.13 7.64
CA ARG A 69 -0.33 -3.93 7.11
C ARG A 69 -0.77 -5.35 6.74
N ARG A 70 -1.57 -5.99 7.60
CA ARG A 70 -2.13 -7.32 7.34
C ARG A 70 -3.10 -7.35 6.16
N THR A 71 -3.99 -6.37 6.05
CA THR A 71 -4.91 -6.26 4.89
C THR A 71 -4.16 -6.09 3.57
N LEU A 72 -3.05 -5.35 3.57
CA LEU A 72 -2.18 -5.20 2.41
C LEU A 72 -1.34 -6.45 2.12
N GLY A 73 -1.17 -7.34 3.09
CA GLY A 73 -0.28 -8.50 2.98
C GLY A 73 1.19 -8.10 2.88
N LEU A 74 1.60 -7.04 3.57
CA LEU A 74 3.00 -6.61 3.61
C LEU A 74 3.80 -7.59 4.48
N SER A 75 4.81 -8.23 3.90
CA SER A 75 5.80 -9.02 4.66
C SER A 75 6.69 -8.11 5.51
N GLU A 76 7.09 -6.97 4.94
CA GLU A 76 7.93 -5.96 5.57
C GLU A 76 7.46 -4.56 5.15
N LEU A 77 7.81 -3.52 5.91
CA LEU A 77 7.54 -2.16 5.49
C LEU A 77 8.56 -1.71 4.44
N PRO A 78 8.14 -1.13 3.30
CA PRO A 78 9.06 -0.61 2.32
C PRO A 78 9.84 0.58 2.89
N ALA A 79 11.07 0.77 2.42
CA ALA A 79 11.80 2.00 2.67
C ALA A 79 11.06 3.20 2.02
N PRO A 80 11.18 4.42 2.55
CA PRO A 80 10.57 5.61 1.95
C PRO A 80 10.94 5.80 0.47
N SER A 81 12.20 5.53 0.12
CA SER A 81 12.70 5.60 -1.25
C SER A 81 12.08 4.56 -2.19
N THR A 82 11.69 3.39 -1.67
CA THR A 82 10.96 2.37 -2.44
C THR A 82 9.55 2.87 -2.80
N LEU A 83 8.89 3.56 -1.87
CA LEU A 83 7.55 4.13 -2.08
C LEU A 83 7.58 5.26 -3.12
N CYS A 84 8.57 6.17 -3.01
CA CYS A 84 8.81 7.22 -4.01
C CYS A 84 9.07 6.65 -5.42
N LYS A 85 9.96 5.65 -5.55
CA LYS A 85 10.21 4.99 -6.84
C LYS A 85 8.98 4.28 -7.40
N ALA A 86 8.15 3.69 -6.53
CA ALA A 86 6.92 3.03 -6.96
C ALA A 86 5.89 4.04 -7.46
N PHE A 87 5.80 5.21 -6.83
CA PHE A 87 4.95 6.31 -7.29
C PHE A 87 5.34 6.77 -8.69
N ASN A 88 6.63 7.07 -8.91
CA ASN A 88 7.13 7.52 -10.21
C ASN A 88 6.88 6.48 -11.33
N ARG A 89 6.85 5.19 -11.00
CA ARG A 89 6.55 4.12 -11.98
C ARG A 89 5.08 4.05 -12.36
N LEU A 90 4.18 4.44 -11.47
CA LEU A 90 2.74 4.49 -11.76
C LEU A 90 2.40 5.73 -12.57
N ASP A 91 3.07 6.86 -12.32
CA ASP A 91 2.92 8.09 -13.09
C ASP A 91 3.32 7.90 -14.56
N MET A 92 4.41 7.17 -14.82
CA MET A 92 4.87 6.86 -16.18
C MET A 92 3.99 5.83 -16.93
N ALA A 93 2.97 5.26 -16.28
CA ALA A 93 2.09 4.24 -16.85
C ALA A 93 0.67 4.77 -17.16
N VAL A 94 0.41 6.05 -16.89
CA VAL A 94 -0.88 6.75 -17.11
C VAL A 94 -0.82 7.62 -18.35
#